data_AF-A0A7Y9K2C8-F1
#
_entry.id   AF-A0A7Y9K2C8-F1
#
_cell.length_a   1.000
_cell.length_b   1.000
_cell.length_c   1.000
_cell.angle_alpha   90.00
_cell.angle_beta   90.00
_cell.angle_gamma   90.00
#
_symmetry.space_group_name_H-M   'P 1'
#
loop_
_entity.id
_entity.type
_entity.pdbx_description
1 polymer ?
#
loop_
_entity_poly.entity_id
_entity_poly.type
_entity_poly.pdbx_seq_one_letter_code
_entity_poly.pdbx_strand_id
1 'polypeptide(L)'
;MNTDIRLLRWPDRDRENHERLVAAISRVRTAAAQGRGEIVASAFVGPEEPDDADRARALLAQRRSRDAAAGPLAELFGEPGWDILLILFVAYEEGRTVTSGPLLAETGVRAAVGRRWLQVMQARGLIRWDGAGARDTTPVALTDEGMVFTLRCIAAA
;
A
#
# COMPACT_ATOMS: atom_id res chain seq x y z
N MET A 1 21.26 -9.96 18.89
CA MET A 1 20.06 -10.45 18.17
C MET A 1 19.16 -9.24 18.00
N ASN A 2 19.32 -8.54 16.87
CA ASN A 2 18.63 -7.28 16.62
C ASN A 2 17.24 -7.63 16.06
N THR A 3 16.23 -7.60 16.93
CA THR A 3 14.85 -7.77 16.49
C THR A 3 14.40 -6.45 15.89
N ASP A 4 14.61 -6.28 14.58
CA ASP A 4 13.97 -5.21 13.82
C ASP A 4 12.46 -5.46 13.85
N ILE A 5 11.78 -4.82 14.80
CA ILE A 5 10.32 -4.76 14.83
C ILE A 5 9.91 -3.85 13.67
N ARG A 6 9.76 -4.45 12.47
CA ARG A 6 9.05 -3.80 11.38
C ARG A 6 7.57 -3.86 11.72
N LEU A 7 6.97 -2.69 11.96
CA LEU A 7 5.51 -2.53 12.04
C LEU A 7 4.93 -2.74 10.64
N LEU A 8 4.92 -4.00 10.17
CA LEU A 8 4.23 -4.37 8.94
C LEU A 8 2.73 -4.36 9.25
N ARG A 9 2.00 -3.42 8.66
CA ARG A 9 0.53 -3.50 8.62
C ARG A 9 0.16 -4.63 7.66
N TRP A 10 -0.05 -5.79 8.24
CA TRP A 10 -0.43 -7.05 7.60
C TRP A 10 -1.79 -6.86 6.87
N PRO A 11 -1.93 -7.20 5.56
CA PRO A 11 -3.17 -6.99 4.79
C PRO A 11 -4.41 -7.67 5.40
N ASP A 12 -5.63 -7.26 5.01
CA ASP A 12 -6.88 -7.75 5.63
C ASP A 12 -7.07 -9.27 5.53
N ARG A 13 -6.55 -9.90 4.45
CA ARG A 13 -6.48 -11.36 4.25
C ARG A 13 -5.77 -12.07 5.39
N ASP A 14 -4.94 -11.34 6.10
CA ASP A 14 -4.12 -11.90 7.13
C ASP A 14 -4.68 -11.81 8.54
N ARG A 15 -5.81 -11.12 8.74
CA ARG A 15 -6.60 -11.36 9.95
C ARG A 15 -6.97 -12.84 10.02
N GLU A 16 -7.36 -13.44 8.90
CA GLU A 16 -7.60 -14.88 8.81
C GLU A 16 -6.32 -15.69 9.07
N ASN A 17 -5.15 -15.26 8.57
CA ASN A 17 -3.89 -15.94 8.86
C ASN A 17 -3.49 -15.81 10.35
N HIS A 18 -3.77 -14.69 11.00
CA HIS A 18 -3.60 -14.49 12.42
C HIS A 18 -4.55 -15.40 13.22
N GLU A 19 -5.82 -15.47 12.83
CA GLU A 19 -6.81 -16.38 13.43
C GLU A 19 -6.39 -17.85 13.26
N ARG A 20 -5.92 -18.23 12.07
CA ARG A 20 -5.34 -19.56 11.79
C ARG A 20 -4.11 -19.82 12.66
N LEU A 21 -3.25 -18.82 12.84
CA LEU A 21 -2.05 -18.90 13.67
C LEU A 21 -2.41 -19.12 15.14
N VAL A 22 -3.33 -18.31 15.67
CA VAL A 22 -3.85 -18.41 17.04
C VAL A 22 -4.53 -19.76 17.27
N ALA A 23 -5.33 -20.23 16.31
CA ALA A 23 -5.99 -21.54 16.37
C ALA A 23 -4.97 -22.69 16.35
N ALA A 24 -3.92 -22.59 15.53
CA ALA A 24 -2.88 -23.61 15.48
C ALA A 24 -2.01 -23.62 16.75
N ILE A 25 -1.63 -22.46 17.28
CA ILE A 25 -0.94 -22.35 18.58
C ILE A 25 -1.81 -22.97 19.70
N SER A 26 -3.12 -22.73 19.67
CA SER A 26 -4.05 -23.30 20.66
C SER A 26 -4.14 -24.83 20.57
N ARG A 27 -4.14 -25.39 19.34
CA ARG A 27 -4.07 -26.85 19.10
C ARG A 27 -2.77 -27.47 19.62
N VAL A 28 -1.64 -26.82 19.39
CA VAL A 28 -0.33 -27.28 19.90
C VAL A 28 -0.32 -27.26 21.43
N ARG A 29 -0.81 -26.19 22.07
CA ARG A 29 -0.89 -26.09 23.53
C ARG A 29 -1.80 -27.15 24.15
N THR A 30 -2.94 -27.43 23.52
CA THR A 30 -3.87 -28.48 23.98
C THR A 30 -3.32 -29.89 23.79
N ALA A 31 -2.68 -30.17 22.65
CA ALA A 31 -2.01 -31.45 22.40
C ALA A 31 -0.84 -31.69 23.38
N ALA A 32 -0.02 -30.67 23.63
CA ALA A 32 1.08 -30.73 24.59
C ALA A 32 0.58 -30.96 26.03
N ALA A 33 -0.58 -30.41 26.41
CA ALA A 33 -1.18 -30.60 27.73
C ALA A 33 -1.77 -32.01 27.95
N GLN A 34 -2.08 -32.76 26.88
CA GLN A 34 -2.73 -34.08 26.96
C GLN A 34 -1.74 -35.26 26.97
N GLY A 35 -0.44 -35.02 26.79
CA GLY A 35 0.62 -36.03 26.98
C GLY A 35 0.51 -37.28 26.10
N ARG A 36 -0.20 -37.22 24.96
CA ARG A 36 -0.39 -38.36 24.05
C ARG A 36 -0.07 -37.96 22.61
N GLY A 37 0.96 -38.61 22.04
CA GLY A 37 1.17 -38.69 20.59
C GLY A 37 2.34 -37.86 20.05
N GLU A 38 3.06 -38.46 19.12
CA GLU A 38 4.05 -37.84 18.25
C GLU A 38 3.42 -36.61 17.57
N ILE A 39 3.99 -35.44 17.83
CA ILE A 39 3.52 -34.19 17.21
C ILE A 39 3.93 -34.26 15.74
N VAL A 40 3.02 -34.71 14.88
CA VAL A 40 3.15 -34.48 13.45
C VAL A 40 3.03 -32.97 13.26
N ALA A 41 4.18 -32.31 13.16
CA ALA A 41 4.25 -30.90 12.84
C ALA A 41 3.62 -30.73 11.45
N SER A 42 2.34 -30.35 11.40
CA SER A 42 1.76 -29.75 10.20
C SER A 42 2.69 -28.60 9.86
N ALA A 43 3.38 -28.70 8.71
CA ALA A 43 4.28 -27.67 8.24
C ALA A 43 3.55 -26.35 8.32
N PHE A 44 3.97 -25.51 9.27
CA PHE A 44 3.39 -24.20 9.44
C PHE A 44 3.89 -23.40 8.25
N VAL A 45 3.07 -23.26 7.22
CA VAL A 45 3.34 -22.28 6.17
C VAL A 45 3.13 -20.94 6.85
N GLY A 46 4.23 -20.23 7.11
CA GLY A 46 4.19 -18.88 7.61
C GLY A 46 3.28 -18.01 6.74
N PRO A 47 2.75 -16.92 7.28
CA PRO A 47 1.80 -16.12 6.52
C PRO A 47 2.53 -15.54 5.29
N GLU A 48 1.85 -15.58 4.14
CA GLU A 48 2.45 -15.28 2.84
C GLU A 48 3.00 -13.85 2.82
N GLU A 49 4.22 -13.66 2.33
CA GLU A 49 4.82 -12.33 2.28
C GLU A 49 3.93 -11.41 1.41
N PRO A 50 3.54 -10.22 1.90
CA PRO A 50 2.68 -9.34 1.13
C PRO A 50 3.41 -8.92 -0.15
N ASP A 51 2.69 -9.02 -1.27
CA ASP A 51 3.17 -8.52 -2.55
C ASP A 51 3.27 -6.98 -2.54
N ASP A 52 3.88 -6.40 -3.56
CA ASP A 52 4.10 -4.95 -3.63
C ASP A 52 2.77 -4.17 -3.69
N ALA A 53 1.71 -4.76 -4.25
CA ALA A 53 0.38 -4.14 -4.30
C ALA A 53 -0.24 -4.06 -2.90
N ASP A 54 -0.13 -5.12 -2.11
CA ASP A 54 -0.55 -5.17 -0.72
C ASP A 54 0.22 -4.16 0.13
N ARG A 55 1.54 -4.05 -0.07
CA ARG A 55 2.36 -3.04 0.59
C ARG A 55 1.91 -1.63 0.22
N ALA A 56 1.69 -1.36 -1.06
CA ALA A 56 1.20 -0.07 -1.53
C ALA A 56 -0.17 0.30 -0.93
N ARG A 57 -1.13 -0.64 -0.89
CA ARG A 57 -2.43 -0.43 -0.25
C ARG A 57 -2.30 -0.19 1.26
N ALA A 58 -1.42 -0.93 1.93
CA ALA A 58 -1.17 -0.76 3.36
C ALA A 58 -0.61 0.64 3.67
N LEU A 59 0.31 1.14 2.85
CA LEU A 59 0.89 2.48 2.97
C LEU A 59 -0.16 3.59 2.76
N LEU A 60 -1.01 3.46 1.73
CA LEU A 60 -2.13 4.39 1.51
C LEU A 60 -3.11 4.37 2.69
N ALA A 61 -3.46 3.18 3.20
CA ALA A 61 -4.37 3.05 4.33
C ALA A 61 -3.79 3.66 5.62
N GLN A 62 -2.49 3.48 5.87
CA GLN A 62 -1.81 4.11 7.01
C GLN A 62 -1.87 5.64 6.92
N ARG A 63 -1.63 6.21 5.73
CA ARG A 63 -1.73 7.66 5.51
C ARG A 63 -3.15 8.18 5.74
N ARG A 64 -4.14 7.53 5.14
CA ARG A 64 -5.56 7.85 5.34
C ARG A 64 -5.97 7.77 6.82
N SER A 65 -5.45 6.78 7.56
CA SER A 65 -5.70 6.67 9.00
C SER A 65 -5.10 7.83 9.80
N ARG A 66 -3.91 8.29 9.41
CA ARG A 66 -3.25 9.45 10.04
C ARG A 66 -4.03 10.74 9.75
N ASP A 67 -4.46 10.94 8.50
CA ASP A 67 -5.24 12.11 8.09
C ASP A 67 -6.59 12.15 8.82
N ALA A 68 -7.27 11.01 8.93
CA ALA A 68 -8.52 10.89 9.68
C ALA A 68 -8.34 11.22 11.18
N ALA A 69 -7.24 10.77 11.79
CA ALA A 69 -6.92 11.08 13.18
C ALA A 69 -6.54 12.56 13.38
N ALA A 70 -5.94 13.20 12.38
CA ALA A 70 -5.52 14.60 12.41
C ALA A 70 -6.69 15.59 12.22
N GLY A 71 -7.78 15.15 11.58
CA GLY A 71 -8.98 15.95 11.36
C GLY A 71 -8.66 17.26 10.64
N PRO A 72 -9.00 18.45 11.19
CA PRO A 72 -8.69 19.75 10.58
C PRO A 72 -7.21 19.99 10.30
N LEU A 73 -6.30 19.25 10.95
CA LEU A 73 -4.85 19.38 10.80
C LEU A 73 -4.24 18.38 9.81
N ALA A 74 -5.06 17.64 9.05
CA ALA A 74 -4.58 16.64 8.09
C ALA A 74 -3.60 17.19 7.05
N GLU A 75 -3.70 18.49 6.71
CA GLU A 75 -2.79 19.16 5.77
C GLU A 75 -1.31 19.16 6.20
N LEU A 76 -1.01 18.89 7.49
CA LEU A 76 0.35 18.76 7.99
C LEU A 76 1.09 17.53 7.46
N PHE A 77 0.37 16.53 6.94
CA PHE A 77 0.89 15.21 6.62
C PHE A 77 1.02 14.92 5.12
N GLY A 78 0.80 15.92 4.26
CA GLY A 78 0.71 15.74 2.82
C GLY A 78 2.03 15.34 2.15
N GLU A 79 2.03 14.17 1.50
CA GLU A 79 3.08 13.74 0.57
C GLU A 79 2.46 13.40 -0.80
N PRO A 80 1.83 14.38 -1.47
CA PRO A 80 1.01 14.13 -2.66
C PRO A 80 1.74 13.44 -3.81
N GLY A 81 3.05 13.70 -3.99
CA GLY A 81 3.84 13.00 -5.00
C GLY A 81 3.93 11.50 -4.72
N TRP A 82 4.04 11.11 -3.45
CA TRP A 82 4.08 9.71 -3.05
C TRP A 82 2.71 9.05 -3.14
N ASP A 83 1.65 9.74 -2.72
CA ASP A 83 0.27 9.22 -2.83
C ASP A 83 -0.10 8.97 -4.29
N ILE A 84 0.28 9.88 -5.21
CA ILE A 84 0.08 9.69 -6.65
C ILE A 84 0.78 8.42 -7.15
N LEU A 85 2.04 8.19 -6.76
CA LEU A 85 2.78 6.99 -7.17
C LEU A 85 2.11 5.71 -6.67
N LEU A 86 1.70 5.68 -5.40
CA LEU A 86 1.02 4.52 -4.82
C LEU A 86 -0.33 4.24 -5.46
N ILE A 87 -1.16 5.26 -5.70
CA ILE A 87 -2.48 5.10 -6.33
C ILE A 87 -2.32 4.58 -7.76
N LEU A 88 -1.38 5.15 -8.54
CA LEU A 88 -1.13 4.70 -9.90
C LEU A 88 -0.55 3.28 -9.96
N PHE A 89 0.31 2.92 -9.01
CA PHE A 89 0.86 1.57 -8.89
C PHE A 89 -0.24 0.54 -8.60
N VAL A 90 -1.08 0.79 -7.59
CA VAL A 90 -2.22 -0.09 -7.27
C VAL A 90 -3.17 -0.21 -8.47
N ALA A 91 -3.45 0.88 -9.17
CA ALA A 91 -4.29 0.84 -10.36
C ALA A 91 -3.65 0.04 -11.51
N TYR A 92 -2.34 0.15 -11.70
CA TYR A 92 -1.60 -0.65 -12.68
C TYR A 92 -1.69 -2.14 -12.39
N GLU A 93 -1.45 -2.56 -11.14
CA GLU A 93 -1.54 -3.97 -10.71
C GLU A 93 -2.97 -4.52 -10.86
N GLU A 94 -3.98 -3.66 -10.74
CA GLU A 94 -5.39 -4.02 -10.93
C GLU A 94 -5.87 -3.91 -12.38
N GLY A 95 -4.99 -3.54 -13.34
CA GLY A 95 -5.34 -3.34 -14.74
C GLY A 95 -6.34 -2.19 -14.97
N ARG A 96 -6.45 -1.25 -14.02
CA ARG A 96 -7.38 -0.12 -14.07
C ARG A 96 -6.74 1.11 -14.70
N THR A 97 -7.46 1.74 -15.61
CA THR A 97 -7.11 3.07 -16.12
C THR A 97 -7.58 4.15 -15.14
N VAL A 98 -6.72 5.13 -14.85
CA VAL A 98 -7.02 6.25 -13.94
C VAL A 98 -6.89 7.57 -14.69
N THR A 99 -7.81 8.51 -14.44
CA THR A 99 -7.74 9.88 -14.96
C THR A 99 -7.35 10.87 -13.87
N SER A 100 -6.86 12.04 -14.26
CA SER A 100 -6.25 12.99 -13.31
C SER A 100 -7.21 13.51 -12.23
N GLY A 101 -8.51 13.62 -12.50
CA GLY A 101 -9.51 14.06 -11.50
C GLY A 101 -9.69 13.10 -10.33
N PRO A 102 -10.19 11.88 -10.57
CA PRO A 102 -10.29 10.84 -9.56
C PRO A 102 -8.98 10.58 -8.84
N LEU A 103 -7.86 10.52 -9.58
CA LEU A 103 -6.52 10.39 -8.99
C LEU A 103 -6.24 11.47 -7.93
N LEU A 104 -6.43 12.74 -8.28
CA LEU A 104 -6.15 13.84 -7.37
C LEU A 104 -7.17 13.91 -6.22
N ALA A 105 -8.42 13.54 -6.45
CA ALA A 105 -9.42 13.43 -5.38
C ALA A 105 -9.00 12.38 -4.33
N GLU A 106 -8.40 11.27 -4.76
CA GLU A 106 -7.91 10.21 -3.86
C GLU A 106 -6.69 10.62 -3.01
N THR A 107 -5.94 11.63 -3.43
CA THR A 107 -4.76 12.14 -2.69
C THR A 107 -5.13 13.06 -1.51
N GLY A 108 -6.38 13.53 -1.43
CA GLY A 108 -6.83 14.44 -0.37
C GLY A 108 -6.29 15.87 -0.46
N VAL A 109 -5.42 16.20 -1.42
CA VAL A 109 -4.91 17.57 -1.61
C VAL A 109 -5.79 18.42 -2.52
N ARG A 110 -5.70 19.75 -2.39
CA ARG A 110 -6.35 20.68 -3.31
C ARG A 110 -5.90 20.42 -4.75
N ALA A 111 -6.85 20.46 -5.70
CA ALA A 111 -6.60 20.17 -7.13
C ALA A 111 -5.42 20.97 -7.74
N ALA A 112 -5.24 22.24 -7.37
CA ALA A 112 -4.12 23.05 -7.87
C ALA A 112 -2.75 22.53 -7.39
N VAL A 113 -2.68 22.00 -6.17
CA VAL A 113 -1.47 21.37 -5.61
C VAL A 113 -1.21 20.04 -6.32
N GLY A 114 -2.24 19.20 -6.45
CA GLY A 114 -2.17 17.93 -7.17
C GLY A 114 -1.69 18.10 -8.62
N ARG A 115 -2.26 19.07 -9.36
CA ARG A 115 -1.86 19.36 -10.73
C ARG A 115 -0.40 19.78 -10.85
N ARG A 116 0.11 20.58 -9.90
CA ARG A 116 1.53 20.95 -9.86
C ARG A 116 2.41 19.71 -9.71
N TRP A 117 2.01 18.73 -8.90
CA TRP A 117 2.73 17.48 -8.77
C TRP A 117 2.69 16.63 -10.04
N LEU A 118 1.55 16.53 -10.71
CA LEU A 118 1.47 15.86 -12.02
C LEU A 118 2.43 16.50 -13.03
N GLN A 119 2.52 17.83 -13.09
CA GLN A 119 3.48 18.54 -13.96
C GLN A 119 4.93 18.22 -13.60
N VAL A 120 5.28 18.24 -12.31
CA VAL A 120 6.65 17.93 -11.85
C VAL A 120 7.01 16.47 -12.15
N MET A 121 6.11 15.54 -11.92
CA MET A 121 6.34 14.11 -12.15
C MET A 121 6.42 13.79 -13.65
N GLN A 122 5.58 14.41 -14.48
CA GLN A 122 5.64 14.31 -15.94
C GLN A 122 6.98 14.85 -16.45
N ALA A 123 7.40 16.03 -16.01
CA ALA A 123 8.68 16.64 -16.41
C ALA A 123 9.90 15.80 -15.99
N ARG A 124 9.75 14.97 -14.94
CA ARG A 124 10.77 14.02 -14.48
C ARG A 124 10.66 12.64 -15.11
N GLY A 125 9.75 12.45 -16.06
CA GLY A 125 9.59 11.17 -16.75
C GLY A 125 9.01 10.06 -15.88
N LEU A 126 8.41 10.36 -14.72
CA LEU A 126 7.83 9.34 -13.82
C LEU A 126 6.41 8.93 -14.23
N ILE A 127 5.68 9.80 -14.92
CA ILE A 127 4.31 9.54 -15.36
C ILE A 127 4.11 9.94 -16.82
N ARG A 128 3.20 9.25 -17.50
CA ARG A 128 2.57 9.67 -18.75
C ARG A 128 1.26 10.38 -18.42
N TRP A 129 1.18 11.65 -18.82
CA TRP A 129 0.00 12.49 -18.65
C TRP A 129 0.04 13.57 -19.74
N ASP A 130 -1.03 13.73 -20.54
CA ASP A 130 -1.01 14.67 -21.67
C ASP A 130 -1.28 16.14 -21.29
N GLY A 131 -1.76 16.41 -20.07
CA GLY A 131 -1.95 17.75 -19.50
C GLY A 131 -2.86 18.71 -20.28
N ALA A 132 -3.34 18.31 -21.46
CA ALA A 132 -3.97 19.14 -22.48
C ALA A 132 -5.48 18.86 -22.65
N GLY A 133 -5.98 17.75 -22.08
CA GLY A 133 -7.41 17.43 -22.06
C GLY A 133 -8.25 18.37 -21.19
N ALA A 134 -9.58 18.24 -21.32
CA ALA A 134 -10.53 18.89 -20.43
C ALA A 134 -10.16 18.57 -18.98
N ARG A 135 -9.99 19.63 -18.16
CA ARG A 135 -9.53 19.58 -16.77
C ARG A 135 -10.08 18.32 -16.11
N ASP A 136 -9.18 17.44 -15.66
CA ASP A 136 -9.48 16.30 -14.80
C ASP A 136 -9.93 14.98 -15.50
N THR A 137 -9.98 14.94 -16.84
CA THR A 137 -10.36 13.72 -17.60
C THR A 137 -9.21 13.01 -18.31
N THR A 138 -8.02 13.61 -18.35
CA THR A 138 -6.84 13.01 -19.00
C THR A 138 -6.37 11.75 -18.26
N PRO A 139 -6.10 10.64 -18.97
CA PRO A 139 -5.46 9.45 -18.39
C PRO A 139 -4.07 9.74 -17.81
N VAL A 140 -3.78 9.15 -16.66
CA VAL A 140 -2.48 9.20 -15.99
C VAL A 140 -1.99 7.78 -15.77
N ALA A 141 -0.74 7.50 -16.12
CA ALA A 141 -0.11 6.20 -15.89
C ALA A 141 1.36 6.36 -15.49
N LEU A 142 1.92 5.39 -14.77
CA LEU A 142 3.37 5.32 -14.56
C LEU A 142 4.10 5.06 -15.89
N THR A 143 5.29 5.63 -16.02
CA THR A 143 6.29 5.15 -16.98
C THR A 143 7.04 3.95 -16.39
N ASP A 144 7.87 3.30 -17.20
CA ASP A 144 8.73 2.22 -16.71
C ASP A 144 9.72 2.72 -15.63
N GLU A 145 10.24 3.93 -15.80
CA GLU A 145 11.09 4.59 -14.79
C GLU A 145 10.30 4.90 -13.52
N GLY A 146 9.08 5.42 -13.66
CA GLY A 146 8.16 5.65 -12.54
C GLY A 146 7.81 4.37 -11.77
N MET A 147 7.63 3.27 -12.49
CA MET A 147 7.38 1.94 -11.92
C MET A 147 8.56 1.47 -11.08
N VAL A 148 9.77 1.47 -11.66
CA VAL A 148 11.01 1.08 -10.95
C VAL A 148 11.25 1.96 -9.73
N PHE A 149 11.05 3.28 -9.87
CA PHE A 149 11.20 4.22 -8.76
C PHE A 149 10.20 3.91 -7.64
N THR A 150 8.94 3.64 -7.97
CA THR A 150 7.88 3.36 -7.00
C THR A 150 8.15 2.05 -6.25
N LEU A 151 8.51 0.98 -6.95
CA LEU A 151 8.88 -0.31 -6.34
C LEU A 151 10.05 -0.16 -5.37
N ARG A 152 11.09 0.62 -5.72
CA ARG A 152 12.20 0.91 -4.82
C ARG A 152 11.76 1.65 -3.56
N CYS A 153 10.84 2.59 -3.68
CA CYS A 153 10.30 3.31 -2.55
C CYS A 153 9.40 2.43 -1.67
N ILE A 154 8.56 1.56 -2.27
CA ILE A 154 7.73 0.59 -1.55
C ILE A 154 8.61 -0.36 -0.74
N ALA A 155 9.71 -0.85 -1.33
CA ALA A 155 10.65 -1.75 -0.66
C ALA A 155 11.42 -1.08 0.51
N ALA A 156 11.49 0.25 0.54
CA ALA A 156 12.22 1.02 1.53
C ALA A 156 11.33 1.63 2.64
N ALA A 157 10.01 1.56 2.49
CA ALA A 157 9.02 2.08 3.43
C ALA A 157 8.77 1.11 4.61
#